data_AF-A0A7Y5A5K7-F1
#
_entry.id   AF-A0A7Y5A5K7-F1
#
_cell.length_a   1.000
_cell.length_b   1.000
_cell.length_c   1.000
_cell.angle_alpha   90.00
_cell.angle_beta   90.00
_cell.angle_gamma   90.00
#
_symmetry.space_group_name_H-M   'P 1'
#
loop_
_entity.id
_entity.type
_entity.pdbx_description
1 polymer ?
#
loop_
_entity_poly.entity_id
_entity_poly.type
_entity_poly.pdbx_seq_one_letter_code
_entity_poly.pdbx_strand_id
1 'polypeptide(L)'
;MEKIFLKDVSFFSSIKDDSKKYITVLNSYLFKHLENREFGERCLSEKENGINELHKMLDDIRRIIFSKEDLVRWLYKVKEDANKEVDRILIDHEASLGGDPAKINFERIGFLIGIFEETERYLTMLTAIEPSDTNKAHYSILDQLDALDEFYINTDNIPGYYDVQKSKKIKKQKYQLKNLDDSWNEYLALKDTNNVSEEFGDIKYHLNDYHGEFKWELIHIRPREDIKQYLDFHYKKYNGANIDFLNHIEYRIMPVLSGYARSDYQIYQLIIKEWLKNKRSVKNENDNRFLVDTLISVTSTFLDSVYLHKKTPSEDNYNLIIKGLLKQAIEHRSWSVNEESKGGTTDSPSKAFNAGISSRDFIILNEKQQHISAIECLRLKSVPTDIDKESYIQSHVQKIFRNEPIGISPLFIISYCETQEFSRTWDKYVDYISRIDFGKYQHIECERDLKISPSRANLKLAKVTHLRETNEIEVFHIFINMNP
;
A
#
# COMPACT_ATOMS: atom_id res chain seq x y z
N MET A 1 -13.83 -37.72 9.58
CA MET A 1 -13.90 -36.36 10.18
C MET A 1 -14.66 -35.49 9.21
N GLU A 2 -15.82 -35.01 9.64
CA GLU A 2 -16.65 -34.08 8.88
C GLU A 2 -15.91 -32.73 8.81
N LYS A 3 -15.57 -32.28 7.59
CA LYS A 3 -14.86 -31.02 7.39
C LYS A 3 -15.86 -29.87 7.51
N ILE A 4 -15.74 -29.05 8.54
CA ILE A 4 -16.58 -27.87 8.73
C ILE A 4 -15.90 -26.69 8.05
N PHE A 5 -16.57 -26.09 7.05
CA PHE A 5 -16.14 -24.86 6.41
C PHE A 5 -16.71 -23.66 7.17
N LEU A 6 -15.85 -22.85 7.77
CA LEU A 6 -16.25 -21.60 8.44
C LEU A 6 -16.24 -20.47 7.41
N LYS A 7 -17.42 -19.85 7.21
CA LYS A 7 -17.62 -18.82 6.17
C LYS A 7 -17.08 -17.44 6.59
N ASP A 8 -16.82 -17.22 7.87
CA ASP A 8 -16.27 -15.98 8.40
C ASP A 8 -15.54 -16.24 9.74
N VAL A 9 -14.22 -16.15 9.72
CA VAL A 9 -13.35 -16.43 10.87
C VAL A 9 -13.05 -15.18 11.69
N SER A 10 -13.43 -13.99 11.19
CA SER A 10 -13.17 -12.70 11.85
C SER A 10 -13.96 -12.54 13.17
N PHE A 11 -15.03 -13.30 13.33
CA PHE A 11 -15.88 -13.30 14.52
C PHE A 11 -15.58 -14.45 15.50
N PHE A 12 -14.73 -15.40 15.11
CA PHE A 12 -14.50 -16.62 15.87
C PHE A 12 -13.19 -16.54 16.65
N SER A 13 -13.27 -16.63 17.97
CA SER A 13 -12.13 -16.79 18.87
C SER A 13 -12.36 -18.04 19.70
N SER A 14 -11.31 -18.83 19.91
CA SER A 14 -11.38 -20.00 20.81
C SER A 14 -11.19 -19.60 22.28
N ILE A 15 -10.87 -18.33 22.55
CA ILE A 15 -10.91 -17.76 23.90
C ILE A 15 -12.39 -17.58 24.26
N LYS A 16 -12.87 -18.24 25.31
CA LYS A 16 -14.22 -18.02 25.83
C LYS A 16 -14.36 -16.57 26.31
N ASP A 17 -15.11 -15.77 25.57
CA ASP A 17 -15.52 -14.42 25.97
C ASP A 17 -16.72 -14.52 26.91
N ASP A 18 -16.51 -14.24 28.20
CA ASP A 18 -17.51 -14.42 29.25
C ASP A 18 -18.41 -13.16 29.45
N SER A 19 -18.38 -12.11 28.61
CA SER A 19 -19.26 -10.96 28.87
C SER A 19 -19.73 -10.10 27.69
N LYS A 20 -21.01 -9.69 27.75
CA LYS A 20 -21.70 -8.82 26.77
C LYS A 20 -21.57 -7.30 27.05
N LYS A 21 -20.46 -6.81 27.60
CA LYS A 21 -20.33 -5.39 27.97
C LYS A 21 -19.11 -4.75 27.29
N TYR A 22 -19.33 -3.60 26.65
CA TYR A 22 -18.30 -2.80 25.99
C TYR A 22 -17.92 -1.61 26.88
N ILE A 23 -16.63 -1.44 27.23
CA ILE A 23 -16.10 -0.25 27.92
C ILE A 23 -14.68 0.07 27.43
N THR A 24 -14.38 1.37 27.33
CA THR A 24 -13.12 2.04 26.94
C THR A 24 -12.02 1.90 28.00
N VAL A 25 -10.75 1.77 27.59
CA VAL A 25 -9.63 1.44 28.49
C VAL A 25 -8.63 2.60 28.60
N LEU A 26 -8.29 2.94 29.85
CA LEU A 26 -7.18 3.80 30.27
C LEU A 26 -5.88 2.98 30.30
N ASN A 27 -4.99 3.23 29.34
CA ASN A 27 -3.79 2.43 29.04
C ASN A 27 -2.63 2.56 30.08
N SER A 28 -2.87 3.08 31.30
CA SER A 28 -1.81 3.48 32.24
C SER A 28 -1.74 2.67 33.54
N TYR A 29 -2.60 1.68 33.76
CA TYR A 29 -2.74 1.03 35.07
C TYR A 29 -1.91 -0.24 35.25
N LEU A 30 -1.68 -0.99 34.16
CA LEU A 30 -0.95 -2.27 34.18
C LEU A 30 0.53 -2.08 34.59
N PHE A 31 1.17 -1.01 34.12
CA PHE A 31 2.57 -0.70 34.44
C PHE A 31 2.80 -0.42 35.94
N LYS A 32 1.84 0.18 36.65
CA LYS A 32 1.99 0.53 38.08
C LYS A 32 2.03 -0.69 39.00
N HIS A 33 1.41 -1.80 38.61
CA HIS A 33 1.34 -3.01 39.44
C HIS A 33 2.42 -4.04 39.09
N LEU A 34 3.00 -3.98 37.89
CA LEU A 34 4.12 -4.84 37.48
C LEU A 34 5.44 -4.49 38.19
N GLU A 35 5.58 -3.28 38.74
CA GLU A 35 6.73 -2.91 39.59
C GLU A 35 6.75 -3.66 40.93
N ASN A 36 5.63 -4.26 41.34
CA ASN A 36 5.61 -5.14 42.49
C ASN A 36 6.09 -6.55 42.12
N ARG A 37 7.25 -6.92 42.67
CA ARG A 37 7.94 -8.19 42.40
C ARG A 37 7.07 -9.42 42.60
N GLU A 38 6.18 -9.42 43.60
CA GLU A 38 5.27 -10.55 43.88
C GLU A 38 4.21 -10.71 42.79
N PHE A 39 3.69 -9.61 42.24
CA PHE A 39 2.70 -9.64 41.16
C PHE A 39 3.34 -9.97 39.81
N GLY A 40 4.56 -9.49 39.57
CA GLY A 40 5.37 -9.89 38.41
C GLY A 40 5.62 -11.39 38.38
N GLU A 41 5.99 -12.00 39.51
CA GLU A 41 6.22 -13.45 39.62
C GLU A 41 4.94 -14.27 39.36
N ARG A 42 3.78 -13.85 39.88
CA ARG A 42 2.48 -14.50 39.63
C ARG A 42 2.00 -14.39 38.18
N CYS A 43 2.24 -13.26 37.53
CA CYS A 43 2.00 -13.12 36.09
C CYS A 43 2.93 -14.02 35.28
N LEU A 44 4.22 -14.04 35.59
CA LEU A 44 5.22 -14.82 34.85
C LEU A 44 5.01 -16.33 35.02
N SER A 45 4.51 -16.80 36.16
CA SER A 45 4.30 -18.23 36.40
C SER A 45 3.24 -18.86 35.48
N GLU A 46 2.25 -18.08 35.04
CA GLU A 46 1.15 -18.56 34.19
C GLU A 46 1.32 -18.20 32.71
N LYS A 47 2.32 -17.39 32.38
CA LYS A 47 2.63 -17.01 31.00
C LYS A 47 2.87 -18.22 30.09
N GLU A 48 3.66 -19.18 30.56
CA GLU A 48 3.96 -20.42 29.82
C GLU A 48 2.69 -21.25 29.56
N ASN A 49 1.73 -21.25 30.49
CA ASN A 49 0.45 -21.93 30.30
C ASN A 49 -0.39 -21.27 29.19
N GLY A 50 -0.33 -19.94 29.09
CA GLY A 50 -0.93 -19.19 27.99
C GLY A 50 -0.35 -19.54 26.62
N ILE A 51 0.99 -19.61 26.53
CA ILE A 51 1.71 -20.02 25.31
C ILE A 51 1.26 -21.43 24.88
N ASN A 52 1.28 -22.38 25.81
CA ASN A 52 0.88 -23.76 25.56
C ASN A 52 -0.59 -23.87 25.13
N GLU A 53 -1.48 -23.04 25.66
CA GLU A 53 -2.89 -23.02 25.24
C GLU A 53 -3.05 -22.50 23.82
N LEU A 54 -2.33 -21.45 23.43
CA LEU A 54 -2.35 -20.96 22.04
C LEU A 54 -1.86 -22.06 21.07
N HIS A 55 -0.84 -22.82 21.44
CA HIS A 55 -0.37 -23.95 20.61
C HIS A 55 -1.46 -25.01 20.42
N LYS A 56 -2.22 -25.35 21.48
CA LYS A 56 -3.37 -26.25 21.35
C LYS A 56 -4.45 -25.66 20.46
N MET A 57 -4.79 -24.38 20.63
CA MET A 57 -5.75 -23.67 19.78
C MET A 57 -5.33 -23.72 18.30
N LEU A 58 -4.04 -23.51 18.03
CA LEU A 58 -3.46 -23.62 16.69
C LEU A 58 -3.55 -25.03 16.12
N ASP A 59 -3.27 -26.06 16.93
CA ASP A 59 -3.37 -27.45 16.50
C ASP A 59 -4.81 -27.88 16.21
N ASP A 60 -5.78 -27.40 16.99
CA ASP A 60 -7.21 -27.62 16.72
C ASP A 60 -7.67 -26.88 15.46
N ILE A 61 -7.15 -25.68 15.23
CA ILE A 61 -7.47 -24.88 14.04
C ILE A 61 -6.83 -25.41 12.78
N ARG A 62 -5.64 -26.01 12.86
CA ARG A 62 -5.01 -26.71 11.72
C ARG A 62 -5.83 -27.92 11.26
N ARG A 63 -6.71 -28.47 12.10
CA ARG A 63 -7.65 -29.54 11.71
C ARG A 63 -8.85 -29.02 10.91
N ILE A 64 -9.04 -27.70 10.89
CA ILE A 64 -10.02 -26.96 10.08
C ILE A 64 -9.25 -26.30 8.92
N ILE A 65 -9.85 -26.18 7.73
CA ILE A 65 -9.14 -25.59 6.56
C ILE A 65 -9.25 -24.07 6.64
N PHE A 66 -8.10 -23.38 6.78
CA PHE A 66 -7.96 -21.93 6.70
C PHE A 66 -7.08 -21.56 5.50
N SER A 67 -7.40 -20.47 4.78
CA SER A 67 -6.40 -19.79 3.96
C SER A 67 -5.35 -19.09 4.85
N LYS A 68 -4.19 -18.70 4.30
CA LYS A 68 -3.17 -17.92 5.04
C LYS A 68 -3.79 -16.64 5.62
N GLU A 69 -4.63 -15.96 4.84
CA GLU A 69 -5.34 -14.75 5.24
C GLU A 69 -6.33 -15.00 6.37
N ASP A 70 -7.08 -16.11 6.33
CA ASP A 70 -8.02 -16.49 7.37
C ASP A 70 -7.29 -16.82 8.69
N LEU A 71 -6.15 -17.49 8.62
CA LEU A 71 -5.31 -17.77 9.80
C LEU A 71 -4.77 -16.46 10.43
N VAL A 72 -4.32 -15.51 9.60
CA VAL A 72 -3.88 -14.19 10.06
C VAL A 72 -5.03 -13.43 10.72
N ARG A 73 -6.22 -13.42 10.10
CA ARG A 73 -7.42 -12.79 10.69
C ARG A 73 -7.81 -13.41 12.03
N TRP A 74 -7.75 -14.73 12.13
CA TRP A 74 -8.01 -15.44 13.37
C TRP A 74 -6.99 -15.08 14.46
N LEU A 75 -5.69 -15.05 14.16
CA LEU A 75 -4.65 -14.63 15.11
C LEU A 75 -4.86 -13.18 15.59
N TYR A 76 -5.21 -12.26 14.71
CA TYR A 76 -5.56 -10.88 15.12
C TYR A 76 -6.77 -10.84 16.06
N LYS A 77 -7.76 -11.70 15.87
CA LYS A 77 -8.94 -11.81 16.74
C LYS A 77 -8.57 -12.38 18.12
N VAL A 78 -7.73 -13.41 18.17
CA VAL A 78 -7.17 -13.96 19.43
C VAL A 78 -6.41 -12.90 20.21
N LYS A 79 -5.54 -12.14 19.53
CA LYS A 79 -4.79 -11.01 20.13
C LYS A 79 -5.73 -9.97 20.73
N GLU A 80 -6.75 -9.57 19.97
CA GLU A 80 -7.72 -8.56 20.39
C GLU A 80 -8.52 -9.00 21.62
N ASP A 81 -8.93 -10.26 21.67
CA ASP A 81 -9.70 -10.81 22.80
C ASP A 81 -8.85 -10.98 24.05
N ALA A 82 -7.58 -11.37 23.91
CA ALA A 82 -6.64 -11.41 25.02
C ALA A 82 -6.47 -10.04 25.68
N ASN A 83 -6.28 -8.99 24.86
CA ASN A 83 -6.18 -7.61 25.36
C ASN A 83 -7.46 -7.15 26.07
N LYS A 84 -8.63 -7.34 25.45
CA LYS A 84 -9.91 -6.91 26.03
C LYS A 84 -10.19 -7.57 27.37
N GLU A 85 -9.86 -8.84 27.52
CA GLU A 85 -10.07 -9.56 28.77
C GLU A 85 -9.11 -9.09 29.87
N VAL A 86 -7.84 -8.79 29.53
CA VAL A 86 -6.91 -8.15 30.47
C VAL A 86 -7.44 -6.81 30.94
N ASP A 87 -7.88 -5.97 30.01
CA ASP A 87 -8.42 -4.65 30.31
C ASP A 87 -9.64 -4.73 31.22
N ARG A 88 -10.52 -5.71 30.97
CA ARG A 88 -11.69 -5.97 31.81
C ARG A 88 -11.30 -6.35 33.23
N ILE A 89 -10.33 -7.25 33.43
CA ILE A 89 -9.88 -7.67 34.77
C ILE A 89 -9.42 -6.45 35.58
N LEU A 90 -8.71 -5.52 34.94
CA LEU A 90 -8.24 -4.29 35.58
C LEU A 90 -9.38 -3.33 35.90
N ILE A 91 -10.33 -3.14 34.98
CA ILE A 91 -11.51 -2.29 35.20
C ILE A 91 -12.39 -2.85 36.33
N ASP A 92 -12.64 -4.16 36.35
CA ASP A 92 -13.44 -4.81 37.39
C ASP A 92 -12.78 -4.64 38.78
N HIS A 93 -11.45 -4.65 38.82
CA HIS A 93 -10.69 -4.34 40.03
C HIS A 93 -10.86 -2.87 40.46
N GLU A 94 -10.66 -1.91 39.55
CA GLU A 94 -10.81 -0.47 39.85
C GLU A 94 -12.23 -0.10 40.30
N ALA A 95 -13.24 -0.75 39.71
CA ALA A 95 -14.64 -0.54 40.05
C ALA A 95 -15.01 -1.11 41.44
N SER A 96 -14.16 -1.97 42.02
CA SER A 96 -14.39 -2.51 43.36
C SER A 96 -13.97 -1.49 44.43
N LEU A 97 -14.93 -1.05 45.26
CA LEU A 97 -14.71 -0.10 46.36
C LEU A 97 -13.59 -0.61 47.29
N GLY A 98 -12.40 0.00 47.18
CA GLY A 98 -11.24 -0.30 48.02
C GLY A 98 -10.03 -0.95 47.32
N GLY A 99 -10.09 -1.23 46.01
CA GLY A 99 -8.91 -1.48 45.16
C GLY A 99 -7.82 -2.37 45.76
N ASP A 100 -8.18 -3.49 46.39
CA ASP A 100 -7.22 -4.42 47.00
C ASP A 100 -6.47 -5.19 45.90
N PRO A 101 -5.17 -4.95 45.68
CA PRO A 101 -4.42 -5.58 44.59
C PRO A 101 -4.40 -7.11 44.69
N ALA A 102 -4.62 -7.68 45.87
CA ALA A 102 -4.75 -9.12 46.05
C ALA A 102 -5.95 -9.73 45.31
N LYS A 103 -6.92 -8.91 44.91
CA LYS A 103 -8.11 -9.33 44.15
C LYS A 103 -7.93 -9.27 42.64
N ILE A 104 -6.82 -8.71 42.14
CA ILE A 104 -6.49 -8.78 40.72
C ILE A 104 -6.06 -10.22 40.42
N ASN A 105 -6.68 -10.83 39.41
CA ASN A 105 -6.32 -12.16 38.95
C ASN A 105 -5.07 -12.09 38.05
N PHE A 106 -3.92 -11.87 38.67
CA PHE A 106 -2.63 -11.75 37.98
C PHE A 106 -2.24 -13.03 37.24
N GLU A 107 -2.63 -14.20 37.74
CA GLU A 107 -2.48 -15.48 37.06
C GLU A 107 -3.19 -15.48 35.70
N ARG A 108 -4.44 -15.00 35.66
CA ARG A 108 -5.20 -14.88 34.41
C ARG A 108 -4.59 -13.83 33.48
N ILE A 109 -4.12 -12.71 34.01
CA ILE A 109 -3.42 -11.69 33.21
C ILE A 109 -2.15 -12.28 32.60
N GLY A 110 -1.33 -12.98 33.38
CA GLY A 110 -0.12 -13.67 32.92
C GLY A 110 -0.40 -14.67 31.80
N PHE A 111 -1.43 -15.50 31.99
CA PHE A 111 -1.92 -16.43 30.97
C PHE A 111 -2.32 -15.70 29.65
N LEU A 112 -3.06 -14.59 29.74
CA LEU A 112 -3.49 -13.82 28.56
C LEU A 112 -2.31 -13.11 27.88
N ILE A 113 -1.32 -12.63 28.64
CA ILE A 113 -0.06 -12.07 28.12
C ILE A 113 0.71 -13.14 27.34
N GLY A 114 0.80 -14.37 27.85
CA GLY A 114 1.43 -15.49 27.15
C GLY A 114 0.77 -15.77 25.80
N ILE A 115 -0.57 -15.79 25.75
CA ILE A 115 -1.32 -15.90 24.48
C ILE A 115 -1.01 -14.71 23.55
N PHE A 116 -1.03 -13.49 24.07
CA PHE A 116 -0.80 -12.27 23.28
C PHE A 116 0.58 -12.25 22.63
N GLU A 117 1.63 -12.44 23.42
CA GLU A 117 3.01 -12.37 22.93
C GLU A 117 3.31 -13.48 21.91
N GLU A 118 2.83 -14.69 22.17
CA GLU A 118 3.04 -15.80 21.25
C GLU A 118 2.22 -15.61 19.96
N THR A 119 1.02 -15.02 20.05
CA THR A 119 0.22 -14.62 18.88
C THR A 119 0.97 -13.58 18.05
N GLU A 120 1.57 -12.57 18.68
CA GLU A 120 2.41 -11.57 18.01
C GLU A 120 3.62 -12.21 17.33
N ARG A 121 4.26 -13.18 17.99
CA ARG A 121 5.37 -13.96 17.40
C ARG A 121 4.90 -14.71 16.16
N TYR A 122 3.76 -15.39 16.21
CA TYR A 122 3.19 -16.09 15.04
C TYR A 122 2.76 -15.15 13.93
N LEU A 123 2.13 -14.02 14.25
CA LEU A 123 1.80 -12.98 13.27
C LEU A 123 3.06 -12.48 12.59
N THR A 124 4.09 -12.14 13.37
CA THR A 124 5.40 -11.72 12.86
C THR A 124 6.01 -12.79 11.97
N MET A 125 5.96 -14.07 12.35
CA MET A 125 6.45 -15.17 11.52
C MET A 125 5.63 -15.34 10.24
N LEU A 126 4.30 -15.23 10.27
CA LEU A 126 3.45 -15.39 9.09
C LEU A 126 3.56 -14.20 8.12
N THR A 127 3.87 -13.01 8.64
CA THR A 127 4.17 -11.82 7.84
C THR A 127 5.65 -11.78 7.42
N ALA A 128 6.56 -12.42 8.16
CA ALA A 128 7.99 -12.53 7.84
C ALA A 128 8.31 -13.71 6.90
N ILE A 129 7.54 -14.80 6.92
CA ILE A 129 7.51 -15.86 5.90
C ILE A 129 6.70 -15.33 4.69
N GLU A 130 7.11 -14.19 4.19
CA GLU A 130 7.14 -13.98 2.75
C GLU A 130 8.51 -14.49 2.31
N PRO A 131 8.62 -15.31 1.25
CA PRO A 131 9.93 -15.69 0.74
C PRO A 131 10.73 -14.41 0.54
N SER A 132 11.91 -14.36 1.14
CA SER A 132 12.97 -13.43 0.74
C SER A 132 13.44 -13.84 -0.65
N ASP A 133 12.58 -13.70 -1.64
CA ASP A 133 13.06 -13.59 -3.01
C ASP A 133 13.94 -12.34 -3.01
N THR A 134 15.20 -12.54 -3.37
CA THR A 134 16.26 -11.54 -3.53
C THR A 134 15.95 -10.47 -4.58
N ASN A 135 14.70 -10.39 -5.02
CA ASN A 135 14.13 -9.43 -5.97
C ASN A 135 13.00 -8.56 -5.38
N LYS A 136 12.78 -8.56 -4.06
CA LYS A 136 12.03 -7.45 -3.47
C LYS A 136 12.86 -6.17 -3.65
N ALA A 137 12.28 -5.18 -4.32
CA ALA A 137 12.71 -3.80 -4.18
C ALA A 137 12.64 -3.48 -2.68
N HIS A 138 13.77 -3.64 -1.99
CA HIS A 138 14.07 -2.91 -0.77
C HIS A 138 13.66 -1.47 -1.08
N TYR A 139 12.75 -0.90 -0.29
CA TYR A 139 12.17 0.40 -0.61
C TYR A 139 13.29 1.42 -0.65
N SER A 140 13.80 1.72 -1.84
CA SER A 140 14.77 2.80 -2.06
C SER A 140 14.23 4.11 -1.49
N ILE A 141 12.91 4.24 -1.36
CA ILE A 141 12.21 5.34 -0.70
C ILE A 141 12.38 5.31 0.83
N LEU A 142 12.31 4.15 1.49
CA LEU A 142 12.60 4.08 2.93
C LEU A 142 14.07 4.36 3.18
N ASP A 143 14.98 3.82 2.38
CA ASP A 143 16.41 4.12 2.47
C ASP A 143 16.68 5.62 2.21
N GLN A 144 15.95 6.26 1.29
CA GLN A 144 15.98 7.71 1.05
C GLN A 144 15.41 8.50 2.23
N LEU A 145 14.31 8.05 2.84
CA LEU A 145 13.73 8.68 4.02
C LEU A 145 14.63 8.53 5.24
N ASP A 146 15.24 7.37 5.44
CA ASP A 146 16.23 7.14 6.49
C ASP A 146 17.46 8.03 6.27
N ALA A 147 17.96 8.16 5.04
CA ALA A 147 19.05 9.07 4.71
C ALA A 147 18.67 10.55 4.89
N LEU A 148 17.42 10.91 4.63
CA LEU A 148 16.87 12.25 4.87
C LEU A 148 16.78 12.53 6.38
N ASP A 149 16.30 11.55 7.16
CA ASP A 149 16.23 11.60 8.61
C ASP A 149 17.64 11.71 9.21
N GLU A 150 18.61 10.91 8.73
CA GLU A 150 20.02 11.02 9.10
C GLU A 150 20.61 12.38 8.72
N PHE A 151 20.27 12.93 7.55
CA PHE A 151 20.70 14.28 7.15
C PHE A 151 20.16 15.33 8.12
N TYR A 152 18.87 15.27 8.47
CA TYR A 152 18.26 16.19 9.42
C TYR A 152 18.88 16.09 10.82
N ILE A 153 19.11 14.86 11.27
CA ILE A 153 19.82 14.55 12.52
C ILE A 153 21.24 15.15 12.50
N ASN A 154 22.00 14.92 11.43
CA ASN A 154 23.39 15.36 11.33
C ASN A 154 23.55 16.87 11.15
N THR A 155 22.54 17.53 10.59
CA THR A 155 22.56 18.98 10.35
C THR A 155 21.90 19.78 11.48
N ASP A 156 21.35 19.11 12.49
CA ASP A 156 20.47 19.70 13.52
C ASP A 156 19.37 20.57 12.89
N ASN A 157 18.99 20.19 11.67
CA ASN A 157 17.95 20.80 10.86
C ASN A 157 16.82 19.78 10.73
N ILE A 158 16.48 19.15 11.86
CA ILE A 158 15.17 18.53 12.01
C ILE A 158 14.18 19.59 11.55
N PRO A 159 13.23 19.27 10.67
CA PRO A 159 12.23 20.24 10.27
C PRO A 159 11.42 20.64 11.51
N GLY A 160 11.92 21.61 12.27
CA GLY A 160 11.17 22.33 13.27
C GLY A 160 10.00 22.93 12.53
N TYR A 161 8.79 22.58 12.98
CA TYR A 161 7.52 22.85 12.31
C TYR A 161 7.62 24.05 11.41
N TYR A 162 7.82 23.75 10.11
CA TYR A 162 8.02 24.60 8.93
C TYR A 162 8.20 26.07 9.25
N ASP A 163 9.19 26.83 8.75
CA ASP A 163 9.30 28.30 8.97
C ASP A 163 8.01 29.10 8.56
N VAL A 164 6.92 28.97 9.34
CA VAL A 164 5.57 29.52 9.21
C VAL A 164 5.40 30.68 10.17
N GLN A 165 6.32 30.82 11.14
CA GLN A 165 6.30 31.85 12.17
C GLN A 165 6.44 33.28 11.62
N LYS A 166 6.76 33.45 10.32
CA LYS A 166 6.86 34.77 9.67
C LYS A 166 5.60 35.24 8.95
N SER A 167 4.53 34.44 8.86
CA SER A 167 3.32 34.85 8.12
C SER A 167 2.37 35.71 8.97
N LYS A 168 2.30 37.01 8.67
CA LYS A 168 1.38 37.97 9.33
C LYS A 168 -0.10 37.80 8.95
N LYS A 169 -0.46 36.89 8.03
CA LYS A 169 -1.77 36.89 7.34
C LYS A 169 -2.76 35.78 7.75
N ILE A 170 -2.40 34.84 8.63
CA ILE A 170 -3.27 33.71 8.96
C ILE A 170 -3.42 33.62 10.48
N LYS A 171 -4.66 33.44 10.97
CA LYS A 171 -4.97 33.29 12.41
C LYS A 171 -4.12 32.16 13.01
N LYS A 172 -3.21 32.56 13.90
CA LYS A 172 -2.07 31.81 14.50
C LYS A 172 -2.35 30.47 15.20
N GLN A 173 -3.54 29.85 15.17
CA GLN A 173 -3.88 28.90 16.24
C GLN A 173 -4.69 27.63 15.86
N LYS A 174 -5.05 27.37 14.60
CA LYS A 174 -5.92 26.19 14.29
C LYS A 174 -5.18 24.90 13.91
N TYR A 175 -4.07 24.98 13.18
CA TYR A 175 -3.39 23.80 12.59
C TYR A 175 -1.87 23.80 12.87
N GLN A 176 -1.45 24.60 13.85
CA GLN A 176 -0.06 24.75 14.22
C GLN A 176 0.32 23.66 15.23
N LEU A 177 1.34 22.90 14.91
CA LEU A 177 1.99 21.97 15.82
C LEU A 177 3.07 22.69 16.66
N LYS A 178 3.50 22.09 17.78
CA LYS A 178 4.38 22.72 18.80
C LYS A 178 5.84 22.82 18.32
N ASN A 179 6.42 24.01 18.11
CA ASN A 179 7.80 24.16 17.62
C ASN A 179 8.80 23.18 18.29
N LEU A 180 9.45 22.31 17.50
CA LEU A 180 10.36 21.28 18.01
C LEU A 180 11.62 21.89 18.61
N ASP A 181 12.15 23.00 18.08
CA ASP A 181 13.33 23.66 18.65
C ASP A 181 13.00 24.27 20.02
N ASP A 182 11.82 24.89 20.14
CA ASP A 182 11.38 25.44 21.42
C ASP A 182 11.05 24.31 22.40
N SER A 183 10.38 23.25 21.93
CA SER A 183 10.11 22.05 22.73
C SER A 183 11.41 21.39 23.17
N TRP A 184 12.42 21.31 22.30
CA TRP A 184 13.75 20.76 22.57
C TRP A 184 14.52 21.62 23.57
N ASN A 185 14.49 22.93 23.43
CA ASN A 185 15.13 23.84 24.38
C ASN A 185 14.42 23.81 25.75
N GLU A 186 13.08 23.74 25.77
CA GLU A 186 12.29 23.44 26.98
C GLU A 186 12.66 22.07 27.57
N TYR A 187 12.86 21.06 26.71
CA TYR A 187 13.17 19.67 27.07
C TYR A 187 14.59 19.53 27.63
N LEU A 188 15.59 20.17 27.01
CA LEU A 188 16.96 20.25 27.52
C LEU A 188 17.03 21.03 28.84
N ALA A 189 16.14 21.98 29.08
CA ALA A 189 16.04 22.69 30.36
C ALA A 189 15.48 21.80 31.50
N LEU A 190 14.85 20.66 31.20
CA LEU A 190 14.35 19.69 32.19
C LEU A 190 15.40 18.66 32.64
N LYS A 191 16.61 18.70 32.05
CA LYS A 191 17.70 17.72 32.27
C LYS A 191 18.21 17.65 33.72
N ASP A 192 17.84 18.60 34.56
CA ASP A 192 18.17 18.62 36.01
C ASP A 192 17.20 17.79 36.88
N THR A 193 16.27 17.03 36.29
CA THR A 193 15.32 16.21 37.03
C THR A 193 15.75 14.74 37.07
N ASN A 194 15.75 14.14 38.26
CA ASN A 194 16.25 12.77 38.53
C ASN A 194 15.47 11.62 37.84
N ASN A 195 14.50 11.91 36.95
CA ASN A 195 13.56 10.95 36.37
C ASN A 195 13.52 11.04 34.84
N VAL A 196 14.70 11.00 34.23
CA VAL A 196 14.87 11.17 32.80
C VAL A 196 15.35 9.85 32.19
N SER A 197 14.67 9.34 31.15
CA SER A 197 15.01 8.05 30.52
C SER A 197 16.40 8.09 29.86
N GLU A 198 17.03 6.94 29.66
CA GLU A 198 18.35 6.84 29.01
C GLU A 198 18.37 7.36 27.56
N GLU A 199 17.21 7.43 26.90
CA GLU A 199 17.01 7.94 25.54
C GLU A 199 16.88 9.48 25.49
N PHE A 200 16.94 10.15 26.64
CA PHE A 200 16.76 11.60 26.74
C PHE A 200 17.96 12.36 26.16
N GLY A 201 17.68 13.26 25.24
CA GLY A 201 18.72 13.95 24.49
C GLY A 201 19.07 13.26 23.16
N ASP A 202 18.43 12.13 22.82
CA ASP A 202 18.57 11.50 21.51
C ASP A 202 17.66 12.17 20.48
N ILE A 203 18.28 12.72 19.46
CA ILE A 203 17.62 13.35 18.32
C ILE A 203 16.71 12.37 17.53
N LYS A 204 17.00 11.06 17.55
CA LYS A 204 16.12 10.01 16.99
C LYS A 204 14.82 9.89 17.79
N TYR A 205 14.90 9.99 19.11
CA TYR A 205 13.73 9.99 19.98
C TYR A 205 12.83 11.19 19.63
N HIS A 206 13.41 12.36 19.39
CA HIS A 206 12.66 13.56 19.03
C HIS A 206 11.96 13.48 17.66
N LEU A 207 12.59 12.86 16.67
CA LEU A 207 11.96 12.64 15.37
C LEU A 207 10.78 11.65 15.46
N ASN A 208 10.89 10.64 16.32
CA ASN A 208 9.79 9.73 16.62
C ASN A 208 8.64 10.43 17.36
N ASP A 209 8.97 11.30 18.31
CA ASP A 209 7.99 12.13 19.02
C ASP A 209 7.24 13.06 18.06
N TYR A 210 7.95 13.65 17.08
CA TYR A 210 7.33 14.41 15.99
C TYR A 210 6.32 13.60 15.18
N HIS A 211 6.66 12.37 14.77
CA HIS A 211 5.70 11.50 14.08
C HIS A 211 4.47 11.21 14.97
N GLY A 212 4.70 11.05 16.28
CA GLY A 212 3.67 10.88 17.30
C GLY A 212 2.74 12.08 17.42
N GLU A 213 3.29 13.29 17.53
CA GLU A 213 2.53 14.55 17.61
C GLU A 213 1.74 14.82 16.32
N PHE A 214 2.36 14.64 15.14
CA PHE A 214 1.69 14.85 13.86
C PHE A 214 0.49 13.92 13.70
N LYS A 215 0.66 12.65 14.11
CA LYS A 215 -0.43 11.66 14.21
C LYS A 215 -1.49 12.12 15.21
N TRP A 216 -1.08 12.61 16.38
CA TRP A 216 -1.99 13.06 17.44
C TRP A 216 -2.86 14.23 16.99
N GLU A 217 -2.31 15.23 16.30
CA GLU A 217 -3.11 16.31 15.73
C GLU A 217 -4.08 15.80 14.67
N LEU A 218 -3.62 14.94 13.75
CA LEU A 218 -4.49 14.37 12.71
C LEU A 218 -5.75 13.70 13.26
N ILE A 219 -5.64 12.95 14.35
CA ILE A 219 -6.79 12.26 14.97
C ILE A 219 -7.72 13.22 15.73
N HIS A 220 -7.23 14.38 16.17
CA HIS A 220 -8.01 15.38 16.93
C HIS A 220 -8.70 16.42 16.04
N ILE A 221 -8.34 16.51 14.75
CA ILE A 221 -9.01 17.44 13.82
C ILE A 221 -10.50 17.13 13.70
N ARG A 222 -11.32 18.12 14.03
CA ARG A 222 -12.77 18.10 13.83
C ARG A 222 -13.22 19.43 13.20
N PRO A 223 -14.09 19.39 12.18
CA PRO A 223 -14.67 18.21 11.51
C PRO A 223 -13.62 17.44 10.66
N ARG A 224 -13.86 16.15 10.35
CA ARG A 224 -12.83 15.28 9.73
C ARG A 224 -12.43 15.72 8.31
N GLU A 225 -13.30 16.45 7.63
CA GLU A 225 -13.07 17.05 6.33
C GLU A 225 -11.91 18.07 6.35
N ASP A 226 -11.62 18.66 7.51
CA ASP A 226 -10.52 19.62 7.68
C ASP A 226 -9.14 18.95 7.64
N ILE A 227 -9.03 17.62 7.69
CA ILE A 227 -7.76 16.89 7.57
C ILE A 227 -7.06 17.24 6.25
N LYS A 228 -7.81 17.34 5.14
CA LYS A 228 -7.22 17.72 3.84
C LYS A 228 -6.66 19.13 3.88
N GLN A 229 -7.31 20.06 4.59
CA GLN A 229 -6.83 21.44 4.74
C GLN A 229 -5.57 21.49 5.61
N TYR A 230 -5.51 20.68 6.66
CA TYR A 230 -4.34 20.53 7.51
C TYR A 230 -3.14 19.98 6.73
N LEU A 231 -3.33 18.89 5.97
CA LEU A 231 -2.29 18.34 5.10
C LEU A 231 -1.87 19.33 4.01
N ASP A 232 -2.81 20.06 3.41
CA ASP A 232 -2.52 21.12 2.44
C ASP A 232 -1.69 22.26 3.03
N PHE A 233 -1.97 22.62 4.29
CA PHE A 233 -1.22 23.65 5.01
C PHE A 233 0.24 23.22 5.16
N HIS A 234 0.50 22.01 5.64
CA HIS A 234 1.86 21.49 5.82
C HIS A 234 2.57 21.24 4.48
N TYR A 235 1.89 20.65 3.50
CA TYR A 235 2.42 20.44 2.15
C TYR A 235 2.90 21.74 1.49
N LYS A 236 2.11 22.82 1.57
CA LYS A 236 2.47 24.14 0.99
C LYS A 236 3.61 24.84 1.74
N LYS A 237 3.88 24.42 2.97
CA LYS A 237 4.88 25.03 3.85
C LYS A 237 6.17 24.24 3.89
N TYR A 238 6.20 23.02 3.33
CA TYR A 238 7.40 22.22 3.20
C TYR A 238 8.46 22.93 2.37
N ASN A 239 9.62 23.12 3.00
CA ASN A 239 10.79 23.76 2.39
C ASN A 239 11.62 22.78 1.56
N GLY A 240 11.37 21.46 1.68
CA GLY A 240 12.00 20.40 0.87
C GLY A 240 11.24 20.08 -0.42
N ALA A 241 11.61 18.99 -1.09
CA ALA A 241 10.89 18.57 -2.29
C ALA A 241 9.52 18.00 -1.91
N ASN A 242 8.44 18.52 -2.50
CA ASN A 242 7.06 18.08 -2.19
C ASN A 242 6.86 16.56 -2.16
N ILE A 243 7.60 15.82 -2.99
CA ILE A 243 7.55 14.36 -3.03
C ILE A 243 7.98 13.71 -1.72
N ASP A 244 8.94 14.29 -1.00
CA ASP A 244 9.45 13.77 0.27
C ASP A 244 8.37 13.91 1.36
N PHE A 245 7.63 15.02 1.36
CA PHE A 245 6.48 15.19 2.26
C PHE A 245 5.37 14.17 1.97
N LEU A 246 5.04 13.95 0.70
CA LEU A 246 4.03 12.94 0.34
C LEU A 246 4.47 11.53 0.78
N ASN A 247 5.76 11.19 0.57
CA ASN A 247 6.35 9.94 1.01
C ASN A 247 6.34 9.82 2.54
N HIS A 248 6.63 10.90 3.26
CA HIS A 248 6.56 10.93 4.72
C HIS A 248 5.15 10.62 5.23
N ILE A 249 4.12 11.26 4.69
CA ILE A 249 2.73 10.99 5.08
C ILE A 249 2.35 9.53 4.80
N GLU A 250 2.71 9.01 3.62
CA GLU A 250 2.35 7.66 3.19
C GLU A 250 3.08 6.55 3.94
N TYR A 251 4.39 6.70 4.13
CA TYR A 251 5.26 5.63 4.64
C TYR A 251 5.66 5.78 6.11
N ARG A 252 5.52 6.97 6.72
CA ARG A 252 5.77 7.16 8.16
C ARG A 252 4.48 7.38 8.95
N ILE A 253 3.63 8.32 8.52
CA ILE A 253 2.44 8.71 9.31
C ILE A 253 1.30 7.70 9.19
N MET A 254 0.96 7.24 7.98
CA MET A 254 -0.14 6.29 7.80
C MET A 254 0.04 4.95 8.54
N PRO A 255 1.23 4.32 8.57
CA PRO A 255 1.44 3.11 9.37
C PRO A 255 1.20 3.36 10.86
N VAL A 256 1.64 4.50 11.40
CA VAL A 256 1.45 4.83 12.82
C VAL A 256 -0.02 5.11 13.15
N LEU A 257 -0.82 5.59 12.18
CA LEU A 257 -2.27 5.76 12.32
C LEU A 257 -3.02 4.42 12.42
N SER A 258 -2.48 3.31 11.88
CA SER A 258 -3.14 2.00 11.88
C SER A 258 -3.38 1.41 13.27
N GLY A 259 -2.64 1.90 14.29
CA GLY A 259 -2.82 1.51 15.68
C GLY A 259 -4.02 2.17 16.40
N TYR A 260 -4.83 3.02 15.73
CA TYR A 260 -6.00 3.66 16.33
C TYR A 260 -7.31 2.89 16.05
N ALA A 261 -8.33 3.07 16.89
CA ALA A 261 -9.61 2.33 16.84
C ALA A 261 -10.12 2.06 15.41
N ARG A 262 -10.42 0.79 15.09
CA ARG A 262 -10.62 0.27 13.72
C ARG A 262 -11.61 1.08 12.87
N SER A 263 -12.71 1.57 13.44
CA SER A 263 -13.73 2.33 12.71
C SER A 263 -13.27 3.72 12.28
N ASP A 264 -12.47 4.37 13.12
CA ASP A 264 -11.98 5.72 12.88
C ASP A 264 -10.77 5.70 11.94
N TYR A 265 -9.90 4.69 12.07
CA TYR A 265 -8.76 4.49 11.19
C TYR A 265 -9.15 4.40 9.71
N GLN A 266 -10.20 3.64 9.37
CA GLN A 266 -10.64 3.51 7.98
C GLN A 266 -11.03 4.86 7.37
N ILE A 267 -11.68 5.74 8.14
CA ILE A 267 -12.09 7.07 7.68
C ILE A 267 -10.86 7.97 7.47
N TYR A 268 -9.93 8.02 8.44
CA TYR A 268 -8.68 8.77 8.29
C TYR A 268 -7.89 8.29 7.07
N GLN A 269 -7.76 6.97 6.94
CA GLN A 269 -7.05 6.33 5.86
C GLN A 269 -7.65 6.70 4.49
N LEU A 270 -8.98 6.66 4.34
CA LEU A 270 -9.65 7.07 3.10
C LEU A 270 -9.39 8.53 2.76
N ILE A 271 -9.55 9.44 3.73
CA ILE A 271 -9.36 10.89 3.52
C ILE A 271 -7.90 11.21 3.14
N ILE A 272 -6.93 10.62 3.85
CA ILE A 272 -5.50 10.83 3.60
C ILE A 272 -5.09 10.22 2.26
N LYS A 273 -5.57 9.03 1.92
CA LYS A 273 -5.31 8.39 0.61
C LYS A 273 -5.86 9.21 -0.54
N GLU A 274 -7.08 9.71 -0.42
CA GLU A 274 -7.67 10.59 -1.44
C GLU A 274 -6.83 11.87 -1.61
N TRP A 275 -6.37 12.45 -0.50
CA TRP A 275 -5.47 13.60 -0.52
C TRP A 275 -4.13 13.29 -1.19
N LEU A 276 -3.48 12.17 -0.83
CA LEU A 276 -2.23 11.70 -1.43
C LEU A 276 -2.41 11.46 -2.93
N LYS A 277 -3.49 10.80 -3.36
CA LYS A 277 -3.84 10.59 -4.77
C LYS A 277 -3.90 11.91 -5.51
N ASN A 278 -4.60 12.91 -4.97
CA ASN A 278 -4.73 14.23 -5.58
C ASN A 278 -3.42 15.03 -5.64
N LYS A 279 -2.48 14.80 -4.72
CA LYS A 279 -1.16 15.48 -4.73
C LYS A 279 -0.12 14.77 -5.59
N ARG A 280 -0.17 13.43 -5.62
CA ARG A 280 0.69 12.59 -6.46
C ARG A 280 0.24 12.58 -7.91
N SER A 281 -1.04 12.85 -8.18
CA SER A 281 -1.56 12.88 -9.54
C SER A 281 -0.90 14.01 -10.32
N VAL A 282 0.08 13.64 -11.15
CA VAL A 282 0.71 14.51 -12.15
C VAL A 282 -0.31 14.98 -13.20
N LYS A 283 -1.46 14.31 -13.26
CA LYS A 283 -2.55 14.48 -14.22
C LYS A 283 -3.87 14.73 -13.51
N ASN A 284 -4.72 15.58 -14.07
CA ASN A 284 -6.11 15.67 -13.62
C ASN A 284 -7.00 14.63 -14.33
N GLU A 285 -8.26 14.47 -13.93
CA GLU A 285 -9.19 13.52 -14.55
C GLU A 285 -9.41 13.79 -16.05
N ASN A 286 -9.34 15.05 -16.51
CA ASN A 286 -9.46 15.38 -17.93
C ASN A 286 -8.26 14.87 -18.75
N ASP A 287 -7.07 14.84 -18.15
CA ASP A 287 -5.87 14.30 -18.79
C ASP A 287 -5.94 12.78 -18.92
N ASN A 288 -6.49 12.09 -17.92
CA ASN A 288 -6.75 10.64 -17.98
C ASN A 288 -7.73 10.31 -19.10
N ARG A 289 -8.86 11.02 -19.14
CA ARG A 289 -9.86 10.85 -20.20
C ARG A 289 -9.26 11.12 -21.57
N PHE A 290 -8.49 12.20 -21.71
CA PHE A 290 -7.81 12.52 -22.96
C PHE A 290 -6.87 11.40 -23.42
N LEU A 291 -6.08 10.79 -22.53
CA LEU A 291 -5.19 9.68 -22.88
C LEU A 291 -5.96 8.47 -23.40
N VAL A 292 -7.03 8.08 -22.71
CA VAL A 292 -7.88 6.95 -23.10
C VAL A 292 -8.52 7.21 -24.46
N ASP A 293 -9.17 8.36 -24.63
CA ASP A 293 -9.82 8.75 -25.89
C ASP A 293 -8.79 8.84 -27.04
N THR A 294 -7.60 9.37 -26.76
CA THR A 294 -6.52 9.46 -27.75
C THR A 294 -6.05 8.09 -28.20
N LEU A 295 -5.81 7.14 -27.28
CA LEU A 295 -5.35 5.81 -27.67
C LEU A 295 -6.44 5.01 -28.40
N ILE A 296 -7.70 5.15 -28.01
CA ILE A 296 -8.83 4.61 -28.77
C ILE A 296 -8.86 5.19 -30.19
N SER A 297 -8.67 6.51 -30.34
CA SER A 297 -8.64 7.16 -31.64
C SER A 297 -7.44 6.71 -32.48
N VAL A 298 -6.25 6.62 -31.89
CA VAL A 298 -5.01 6.17 -32.57
C VAL A 298 -5.14 4.75 -33.07
N THR A 299 -5.64 3.84 -32.23
CA THR A 299 -5.84 2.43 -32.57
C THR A 299 -6.94 2.25 -33.62
N SER A 300 -7.97 3.10 -33.59
CA SER A 300 -8.98 3.20 -34.64
C SER A 300 -8.39 3.64 -35.99
N THR A 301 -7.58 4.71 -36.00
CA THR A 301 -6.90 5.18 -37.22
C THR A 301 -5.95 4.13 -37.78
N PHE A 302 -5.24 3.41 -36.92
CA PHE A 302 -4.39 2.29 -37.31
C PHE A 302 -5.18 1.16 -37.97
N LEU A 303 -6.38 0.85 -37.45
CA LEU A 303 -7.28 -0.13 -38.07
C LEU A 303 -7.75 0.30 -39.47
N ASP A 304 -7.94 1.59 -39.72
CA ASP A 304 -8.33 2.09 -41.05
C ASP A 304 -7.26 1.80 -42.13
N SER A 305 -5.99 1.69 -41.72
CA SER A 305 -4.88 1.36 -42.61
C SER A 305 -4.38 -0.09 -42.48
N VAL A 306 -5.08 -0.96 -41.74
CA VAL A 306 -4.58 -2.30 -41.39
C VAL A 306 -4.21 -3.17 -42.60
N TYR A 307 -4.95 -3.06 -43.71
CA TYR A 307 -4.66 -3.80 -44.94
C TYR A 307 -3.32 -3.41 -45.59
N LEU A 308 -2.85 -2.18 -45.39
CA LEU A 308 -1.53 -1.73 -45.85
C LEU A 308 -0.41 -2.33 -45.01
N HIS A 309 -0.71 -2.74 -43.77
CA HIS A 309 0.27 -3.17 -42.78
C HIS A 309 0.23 -4.68 -42.49
N LYS A 310 -0.82 -5.40 -42.92
CA LYS A 310 -1.04 -6.84 -42.69
C LYS A 310 0.10 -7.74 -43.19
N LYS A 311 0.92 -7.28 -44.14
CA LYS A 311 2.05 -8.04 -44.71
C LYS A 311 3.31 -7.97 -43.85
N THR A 312 3.31 -7.19 -42.77
CA THR A 312 4.52 -6.93 -42.00
C THR A 312 4.75 -8.04 -40.96
N PRO A 313 5.92 -8.70 -40.93
CA PRO A 313 6.11 -9.91 -40.15
C PRO A 313 6.39 -9.67 -38.66
N SER A 314 6.61 -8.44 -38.20
CA SER A 314 7.01 -8.14 -36.81
C SER A 314 6.07 -7.17 -36.09
N GLU A 315 5.90 -7.41 -34.79
CA GLU A 315 5.19 -6.53 -33.84
C GLU A 315 5.79 -5.12 -33.80
N ASP A 316 7.13 -5.02 -33.85
CA ASP A 316 7.87 -3.75 -33.87
C ASP A 316 7.36 -2.76 -34.92
N ASN A 317 6.93 -3.26 -36.09
CA ASN A 317 6.42 -2.39 -37.14
C ASN A 317 5.02 -1.82 -36.83
N TYR A 318 4.16 -2.60 -36.15
CA TYR A 318 2.88 -2.08 -35.66
C TYR A 318 3.12 -1.03 -34.58
N ASN A 319 4.07 -1.31 -33.68
CA ASN A 319 4.50 -0.38 -32.63
C ASN A 319 4.99 0.94 -33.21
N LEU A 320 5.82 0.92 -34.26
CA LEU A 320 6.30 2.14 -34.93
C LEU A 320 5.15 3.00 -35.49
N ILE A 321 4.13 2.38 -36.08
CA ILE A 321 2.98 3.11 -36.64
C ILE A 321 2.14 3.72 -35.52
N ILE A 322 1.79 2.92 -34.50
CA ILE A 322 1.04 3.38 -33.32
C ILE A 322 1.78 4.53 -32.63
N LYS A 323 3.10 4.43 -32.46
CA LYS A 323 3.94 5.48 -31.89
C LYS A 323 3.88 6.77 -32.73
N GLY A 324 3.97 6.67 -34.06
CA GLY A 324 3.89 7.82 -34.95
C GLY A 324 2.55 8.56 -34.85
N LEU A 325 1.45 7.80 -34.89
CA LEU A 325 0.09 8.34 -34.72
C LEU A 325 -0.10 8.95 -33.33
N LEU A 326 0.39 8.27 -32.28
CA LEU A 326 0.29 8.74 -30.90
C LEU A 326 1.07 10.04 -30.69
N LYS A 327 2.29 10.14 -31.22
CA LYS A 327 3.10 11.37 -31.15
C LYS A 327 2.34 12.57 -31.73
N GLN A 328 1.78 12.43 -32.92
CA GLN A 328 0.99 13.48 -33.55
C GLN A 328 -0.23 13.85 -32.72
N ALA A 329 -0.91 12.86 -32.14
CA ALA A 329 -2.13 13.09 -31.38
C ALA A 329 -1.90 13.84 -30.05
N ILE A 330 -0.75 13.65 -29.39
CA ILE A 330 -0.47 14.25 -28.07
C ILE A 330 0.42 15.50 -28.11
N GLU A 331 1.04 15.81 -29.26
CA GLU A 331 2.02 16.89 -29.40
C GLU A 331 1.49 18.27 -28.94
N HIS A 332 0.21 18.56 -29.21
CA HIS A 332 -0.44 19.82 -28.83
C HIS A 332 -0.54 20.04 -27.31
N ARG A 333 -0.31 19.01 -26.50
CA ARG A 333 -0.22 19.11 -25.02
C ARG A 333 1.21 19.24 -24.51
N SER A 334 2.18 19.39 -25.40
CA SER A 334 3.62 19.37 -25.06
C SER A 334 4.03 18.08 -24.34
N TRP A 335 3.35 16.97 -24.65
CA TRP A 335 3.70 15.63 -24.18
C TRP A 335 4.58 14.92 -25.20
N SER A 336 5.40 13.99 -24.75
CA SER A 336 6.27 13.20 -25.61
C SER A 336 6.06 11.70 -25.42
N VAL A 337 6.36 10.92 -26.48
CA VAL A 337 6.39 9.46 -26.44
C VAL A 337 7.82 9.00 -26.61
N ASN A 338 8.37 8.38 -25.57
CA ASN A 338 9.72 7.82 -25.55
C ASN A 338 9.65 6.29 -25.60
N GLU A 339 10.61 5.70 -26.30
CA GLU A 339 10.99 4.30 -26.07
C GLU A 339 12.03 4.31 -24.96
N GLU A 340 11.95 3.39 -24.00
CA GLU A 340 13.11 3.17 -23.12
C GLU A 340 14.28 2.78 -24.02
N SER A 341 15.35 3.58 -24.00
CA SER A 341 16.57 3.25 -24.71
C SER A 341 17.06 1.88 -24.23
N LYS A 342 17.45 1.03 -25.17
CA LYS A 342 18.29 -0.14 -24.92
C LYS A 342 19.62 0.37 -24.35
N GLY A 343 19.66 0.69 -23.06
CA GLY A 343 20.89 1.02 -22.34
C GLY A 343 21.81 -0.21 -22.38
N GLY A 344 22.94 -0.08 -23.06
CA GLY A 344 23.76 -1.21 -23.49
C GLY A 344 24.33 -2.05 -22.35
N THR A 345 24.14 -3.35 -22.44
CA THR A 345 25.22 -4.28 -22.12
C THR A 345 26.21 -4.24 -23.29
N THR A 346 27.39 -3.68 -23.07
CA THR A 346 28.54 -4.05 -23.91
C THR A 346 28.86 -5.50 -23.60
N ASP A 347 28.30 -6.43 -24.38
CA ASP A 347 28.61 -7.85 -24.26
C ASP A 347 30.09 -8.08 -24.61
N SER A 348 30.89 -8.46 -23.61
CA SER A 348 31.97 -9.41 -23.87
C SER A 348 31.34 -10.80 -24.05
N PRO A 349 31.75 -11.57 -25.07
CA PRO A 349 31.06 -12.79 -25.47
C PRO A 349 31.46 -13.95 -24.56
N SER A 350 30.89 -14.05 -23.36
CA SER A 350 30.87 -15.31 -22.63
C SER A 350 29.71 -15.36 -21.63
N LYS A 351 28.80 -16.32 -21.86
CA LYS A 351 27.64 -16.73 -21.05
C LYS A 351 26.38 -15.88 -21.20
N ALA A 352 25.60 -16.28 -22.20
CA ALA A 352 24.21 -15.92 -22.44
C ALA A 352 23.29 -16.35 -21.28
N PHE A 353 23.16 -15.51 -20.25
CA PHE A 353 22.06 -15.58 -19.29
C PHE A 353 21.40 -14.23 -18.96
N ASN A 354 21.91 -13.11 -19.50
CA ASN A 354 21.41 -11.75 -19.22
C ASN A 354 21.04 -10.92 -20.47
N ALA A 355 21.05 -11.52 -21.67
CA ALA A 355 20.57 -10.84 -22.88
C ALA A 355 19.03 -10.94 -22.96
N GLY A 356 18.31 -9.95 -22.42
CA GLY A 356 16.85 -9.87 -22.55
C GLY A 356 16.07 -9.24 -21.40
N ILE A 357 16.70 -8.47 -20.51
CA ILE A 357 16.03 -7.92 -19.33
C ILE A 357 15.51 -6.49 -19.59
N SER A 358 14.24 -6.47 -20.04
CA SER A 358 13.16 -5.47 -19.87
C SER A 358 13.36 -3.99 -20.25
N SER A 359 12.91 -3.63 -21.46
CA SER A 359 12.48 -2.27 -21.84
C SER A 359 10.98 -2.26 -22.16
N ARG A 360 10.22 -1.28 -21.67
CA ARG A 360 8.82 -1.05 -22.09
C ARG A 360 8.74 -0.59 -23.54
N ASP A 361 7.60 -0.82 -24.18
CA ASP A 361 7.42 -0.36 -25.56
C ASP A 361 7.31 1.16 -25.60
N PHE A 362 6.37 1.76 -24.87
CA PHE A 362 6.24 3.23 -24.80
C PHE A 362 6.07 3.77 -23.38
N ILE A 363 6.68 4.93 -23.15
CA ILE A 363 6.42 5.79 -22.00
C ILE A 363 5.95 7.15 -22.50
N ILE A 364 4.86 7.65 -21.93
CA ILE A 364 4.35 9.01 -22.19
C ILE A 364 4.86 9.92 -21.08
N LEU A 365 5.49 11.03 -21.48
CA LEU A 365 6.01 12.06 -20.58
C LEU A 365 5.25 13.37 -20.77
N ASN A 366 5.07 14.12 -19.70
CA ASN A 366 4.59 15.49 -19.79
C ASN A 366 5.72 16.48 -20.12
N GLU A 367 5.38 17.77 -20.24
CA GLU A 367 6.32 18.87 -20.49
C GLU A 367 7.49 18.94 -19.48
N LYS A 368 7.28 18.42 -18.25
CA LYS A 368 8.26 18.37 -17.16
C LYS A 368 9.09 17.08 -17.13
N GLN A 369 9.01 16.27 -18.18
CA GLN A 369 9.65 14.94 -18.27
C GLN A 369 9.19 13.95 -17.20
N GLN A 370 8.01 14.15 -16.62
CA GLN A 370 7.43 13.22 -15.65
C GLN A 370 6.67 12.12 -16.38
N HIS A 371 6.81 10.88 -15.92
CA HIS A 371 6.09 9.74 -16.45
C HIS A 371 4.60 9.88 -16.14
N ILE A 372 3.78 9.92 -17.18
CA ILE A 372 2.33 10.05 -17.03
C ILE A 372 1.56 8.83 -17.54
N SER A 373 2.15 7.96 -18.33
CA SER A 373 1.51 6.70 -18.73
C SER A 373 2.57 5.77 -19.30
N ALA A 374 2.28 4.47 -19.31
CA ALA A 374 3.04 3.51 -20.08
C ALA A 374 2.11 2.68 -20.98
N ILE A 375 2.71 2.14 -22.03
CA ILE A 375 2.04 1.27 -22.99
C ILE A 375 2.95 0.06 -23.22
N GLU A 376 2.36 -1.12 -23.10
CA GLU A 376 2.94 -2.39 -23.52
C GLU A 376 2.14 -2.91 -24.72
N CYS A 377 2.84 -3.42 -25.71
CA CYS A 377 2.26 -4.01 -26.90
C CYS A 377 2.55 -5.52 -26.92
N LEU A 378 1.66 -6.28 -27.54
CA LEU A 378 1.88 -7.70 -27.79
C LEU A 378 1.11 -8.19 -29.01
N ARG A 379 1.70 -9.10 -29.78
CA ARG A 379 1.06 -9.75 -30.92
C ARG A 379 0.61 -11.16 -30.58
N LEU A 380 -0.68 -11.43 -30.79
CA LEU A 380 -1.33 -12.69 -30.43
C LEU A 380 -1.78 -13.45 -31.68
N LYS A 381 -1.20 -14.63 -31.90
CA LYS A 381 -1.73 -15.60 -32.88
C LYS A 381 -2.93 -16.37 -32.31
N SER A 382 -2.91 -16.63 -31.01
CA SER A 382 -3.97 -17.32 -30.28
C SER A 382 -3.88 -16.98 -28.80
N VAL A 383 -5.00 -17.09 -28.09
CA VAL A 383 -5.02 -17.04 -26.62
C VAL A 383 -4.83 -18.47 -26.10
N PRO A 384 -3.85 -18.73 -25.21
CA PRO A 384 -3.62 -20.06 -24.67
C PRO A 384 -4.83 -20.55 -23.87
N THR A 385 -5.09 -21.85 -23.92
CA THR A 385 -6.11 -22.51 -23.08
C THR A 385 -5.61 -22.83 -21.67
N ASP A 386 -4.30 -23.01 -21.51
CA ASP A 386 -3.64 -23.41 -20.26
C ASP A 386 -2.71 -22.28 -19.80
N ILE A 387 -3.10 -21.58 -18.73
CA ILE A 387 -2.37 -20.45 -18.17
C ILE A 387 -1.02 -20.89 -17.60
N ASP A 388 -0.94 -22.10 -17.04
CA ASP A 388 0.25 -22.56 -16.31
C ASP A 388 1.39 -22.99 -17.24
N LYS A 389 1.11 -23.19 -18.53
CA LYS A 389 2.08 -23.67 -19.53
C LYS A 389 2.56 -22.59 -20.50
N GLU A 390 1.77 -21.53 -20.72
CA GLU A 390 2.09 -20.50 -21.70
C GLU A 390 2.08 -19.11 -21.08
N SER A 391 3.25 -18.69 -20.56
CA SER A 391 3.42 -17.43 -19.85
C SER A 391 3.55 -16.19 -20.75
N TYR A 392 3.31 -16.28 -22.07
CA TYR A 392 3.55 -15.15 -22.99
C TYR A 392 2.65 -13.95 -22.69
N ILE A 393 1.33 -14.14 -22.64
CA ILE A 393 0.40 -13.06 -22.29
C ILE A 393 0.70 -12.55 -20.88
N GLN A 394 0.92 -13.47 -19.95
CA GLN A 394 1.23 -13.14 -18.56
C GLN A 394 2.50 -12.30 -18.43
N SER A 395 3.57 -12.62 -19.18
CA SER A 395 4.85 -11.92 -19.07
C SER A 395 4.75 -10.49 -19.58
N HIS A 396 4.05 -10.24 -20.69
CA HIS A 396 3.76 -8.89 -21.20
C HIS A 396 2.84 -8.11 -20.25
N VAL A 397 1.74 -8.73 -19.81
CA VAL A 397 0.78 -8.10 -18.90
C VAL A 397 1.41 -7.76 -17.55
N GLN A 398 2.31 -8.60 -17.02
CA GLN A 398 3.07 -8.28 -15.80
C GLN A 398 4.19 -7.25 -16.04
N LYS A 399 4.77 -7.20 -17.25
CA LYS A 399 5.87 -6.28 -17.60
C LYS A 399 5.46 -4.81 -17.48
N ILE A 400 4.19 -4.47 -17.75
CA ILE A 400 3.68 -3.09 -17.56
C ILE A 400 3.94 -2.61 -16.12
N PHE A 401 3.91 -3.48 -15.12
CA PHE A 401 4.10 -3.13 -13.71
C PHE A 401 5.55 -3.13 -13.20
N ARG A 402 6.52 -3.68 -13.94
CA ARG A 402 7.87 -3.97 -13.41
C ARG A 402 8.75 -2.72 -13.19
N ASN A 403 8.56 -1.65 -13.95
CA ASN A 403 9.40 -0.44 -13.91
C ASN A 403 8.61 0.84 -13.56
N GLU A 404 7.40 0.75 -12.98
CA GLU A 404 6.55 1.94 -12.79
C GLU A 404 6.98 2.70 -11.53
N PRO A 405 7.32 4.00 -11.64
CA PRO A 405 7.23 4.92 -10.52
C PRO A 405 5.86 4.76 -9.85
N ILE A 406 5.83 4.76 -8.53
CA ILE A 406 4.65 4.41 -7.72
C ILE A 406 3.43 5.25 -8.16
N GLY A 407 2.35 4.56 -8.57
CA GLY A 407 1.02 5.16 -8.74
C GLY A 407 0.68 5.74 -10.13
N ILE A 408 1.43 5.45 -11.20
CA ILE A 408 1.06 5.91 -12.55
C ILE A 408 -0.17 5.16 -13.05
N SER A 409 -1.19 5.93 -13.43
CA SER A 409 -2.43 5.47 -14.07
C SER A 409 -2.95 6.58 -14.98
N PRO A 410 -3.64 6.27 -16.10
CA PRO A 410 -3.87 4.93 -16.65
C PRO A 410 -2.60 4.29 -17.25
N LEU A 411 -2.62 2.96 -17.35
CA LEU A 411 -1.66 2.17 -18.14
C LEU A 411 -2.39 1.49 -19.29
N PHE A 412 -1.67 1.13 -20.36
CA PHE A 412 -2.28 0.55 -21.55
C PHE A 412 -1.57 -0.72 -22.02
N ILE A 413 -2.36 -1.68 -22.45
CA ILE A 413 -1.89 -2.90 -23.13
C ILE A 413 -2.57 -2.97 -24.49
N ILE A 414 -1.79 -2.92 -25.57
CA ILE A 414 -2.29 -3.00 -26.94
C ILE A 414 -1.99 -4.40 -27.50
N SER A 415 -3.04 -5.18 -27.71
CA SER A 415 -2.95 -6.54 -28.23
C SER A 415 -3.34 -6.60 -29.70
N TYR A 416 -2.39 -6.90 -30.58
CA TYR A 416 -2.64 -7.14 -32.01
C TYR A 416 -2.97 -8.62 -32.23
N CYS A 417 -4.22 -8.96 -32.48
CA CYS A 417 -4.63 -10.35 -32.69
C CYS A 417 -4.88 -10.69 -34.16
N GLU A 418 -4.54 -11.91 -34.55
CA GLU A 418 -4.71 -12.41 -35.93
C GLU A 418 -5.67 -13.60 -35.90
N THR A 419 -6.97 -13.33 -35.77
CA THR A 419 -8.00 -14.36 -35.62
C THR A 419 -9.14 -14.16 -36.62
N GLN A 420 -9.82 -15.25 -36.97
CA GLN A 420 -11.06 -15.23 -37.75
C GLN A 420 -12.29 -15.15 -36.81
N GLU A 421 -12.16 -15.60 -35.56
CA GLU A 421 -13.23 -15.63 -34.55
C GLU A 421 -12.99 -14.56 -33.48
N PHE A 422 -12.96 -13.28 -33.88
CA PHE A 422 -12.53 -12.18 -33.02
C PHE A 422 -13.24 -12.11 -31.66
N SER A 423 -14.58 -12.21 -31.64
CA SER A 423 -15.34 -12.17 -30.39
C SER A 423 -14.99 -13.33 -29.45
N ARG A 424 -14.81 -14.54 -29.98
CA ARG A 424 -14.44 -15.71 -29.17
C ARG A 424 -13.01 -15.60 -28.64
N THR A 425 -12.09 -15.06 -29.45
CA THR A 425 -10.71 -14.81 -29.01
C THR A 425 -10.68 -13.72 -27.94
N TRP A 426 -11.49 -12.67 -28.06
CA TRP A 426 -11.66 -11.64 -27.05
C TRP A 426 -12.17 -12.22 -25.72
N ASP A 427 -13.22 -13.04 -25.75
CA ASP A 427 -13.76 -13.65 -24.53
C ASP A 427 -12.71 -14.50 -23.82
N LYS A 428 -11.96 -15.32 -24.57
CA LYS A 428 -10.83 -16.09 -24.03
C LYS A 428 -9.76 -15.20 -23.43
N TYR A 429 -9.44 -14.08 -24.06
CA TYR A 429 -8.42 -13.14 -23.58
C TYR A 429 -8.83 -12.50 -22.26
N VAL A 430 -10.08 -12.01 -22.15
CA VAL A 430 -10.62 -11.41 -20.91
C VAL A 430 -10.63 -12.43 -19.77
N ASP A 431 -11.08 -13.66 -20.06
CA ASP A 431 -11.02 -14.78 -19.09
C ASP A 431 -9.58 -15.11 -18.70
N TYR A 432 -8.63 -15.03 -19.63
CA TYR A 432 -7.21 -15.27 -19.38
C TYR A 432 -6.67 -14.21 -18.40
N ILE A 433 -6.80 -12.93 -18.73
CA ILE A 433 -6.23 -11.84 -17.91
C ILE A 433 -6.88 -11.74 -16.52
N SER A 434 -8.15 -12.11 -16.41
CA SER A 434 -8.87 -12.12 -15.12
C SER A 434 -8.34 -13.17 -14.14
N ARG A 435 -7.70 -14.22 -14.67
CA ARG A 435 -7.13 -15.35 -13.91
C ARG A 435 -5.62 -15.23 -13.67
N ILE A 436 -4.95 -14.25 -14.28
CA ILE A 436 -3.51 -14.05 -14.05
C ILE A 436 -3.30 -13.72 -12.57
N ASP A 437 -2.40 -14.46 -11.94
CA ASP A 437 -1.85 -14.06 -10.66
C ASP A 437 -0.83 -12.94 -10.87
N PHE A 438 -1.18 -11.76 -10.38
CA PHE A 438 -0.31 -10.59 -10.40
C PHE A 438 0.53 -10.46 -9.12
N GLY A 439 0.48 -11.46 -8.24
CA GLY A 439 1.11 -11.45 -6.93
C GLY A 439 0.61 -10.28 -6.10
N LYS A 440 1.47 -9.28 -5.90
CA LYS A 440 1.20 -8.10 -5.07
C LYS A 440 0.24 -7.06 -5.68
N TYR A 441 -0.16 -7.22 -6.95
CA TYR A 441 -1.09 -6.29 -7.62
C TYR A 441 -2.49 -6.90 -7.68
N GLN A 442 -3.20 -6.87 -6.56
CA GLN A 442 -4.49 -7.53 -6.42
C GLN A 442 -5.48 -7.03 -7.48
N HIS A 443 -6.06 -7.96 -8.23
CA HIS A 443 -7.16 -7.67 -9.15
C HIS A 443 -8.40 -7.25 -8.34
N ILE A 444 -8.89 -6.03 -8.55
CA ILE A 444 -10.11 -5.52 -7.91
C ILE A 444 -11.32 -5.79 -8.79
N GLU A 445 -11.27 -5.31 -10.04
CA GLU A 445 -12.42 -5.28 -10.94
C GLU A 445 -11.97 -5.37 -12.40
N CYS A 446 -12.76 -6.06 -13.23
CA CYS A 446 -12.62 -6.07 -14.68
C CYS A 446 -13.91 -5.59 -15.33
N GLU A 447 -13.86 -4.41 -15.96
CA GLU A 447 -14.93 -3.84 -16.76
C GLU A 447 -14.66 -4.14 -18.24
N ARG A 448 -15.47 -5.03 -18.84
CA ARG A 448 -15.33 -5.47 -20.23
C ARG A 448 -16.33 -4.77 -21.17
N ASP A 449 -16.00 -4.76 -22.47
CA ASP A 449 -16.83 -4.18 -23.54
C ASP A 449 -17.18 -2.71 -23.30
N LEU A 450 -16.17 -1.94 -22.86
CA LEU A 450 -16.27 -0.50 -22.72
C LEU A 450 -16.74 0.13 -24.04
N LYS A 451 -17.68 1.08 -23.95
CA LYS A 451 -18.27 1.71 -25.13
C LYS A 451 -17.23 2.53 -25.88
N ILE A 452 -16.94 2.10 -27.10
CA ILE A 452 -16.10 2.83 -28.06
C ILE A 452 -17.02 3.62 -28.99
N SER A 453 -16.75 4.91 -29.16
CA SER A 453 -17.48 5.77 -30.09
C SER A 453 -16.53 6.36 -31.13
N PRO A 454 -16.72 6.08 -32.43
CA PRO A 454 -17.72 5.19 -33.01
C PRO A 454 -17.43 3.71 -32.73
N SER A 455 -18.47 2.88 -32.65
CA SER A 455 -18.31 1.42 -32.44
C SER A 455 -17.56 0.80 -33.62
N ARG A 456 -16.58 -0.07 -33.33
CA ARG A 456 -15.78 -0.78 -34.34
C ARG A 456 -15.78 -2.27 -34.05
N ALA A 457 -16.16 -3.07 -35.05
CA ALA A 457 -16.26 -4.53 -34.92
C ALA A 457 -14.91 -5.20 -34.62
N ASN A 458 -13.80 -4.60 -35.06
CA ASN A 458 -12.43 -5.12 -34.96
C ASN A 458 -11.62 -4.49 -33.81
N LEU A 459 -12.30 -3.82 -32.87
CA LEU A 459 -11.69 -3.19 -31.70
C LEU A 459 -12.53 -3.53 -30.47
N LYS A 460 -11.87 -4.03 -29.43
CA LYS A 460 -12.47 -4.30 -28.12
C LYS A 460 -11.65 -3.64 -27.03
N LEU A 461 -12.33 -3.26 -25.95
CA LEU A 461 -11.73 -2.56 -24.82
C LEU A 461 -12.22 -3.16 -23.51
N ALA A 462 -11.28 -3.41 -22.60
CA ALA A 462 -11.56 -3.67 -21.20
C ALA A 462 -10.69 -2.76 -20.34
N LYS A 463 -11.17 -2.48 -19.12
CA LYS A 463 -10.42 -1.84 -18.06
C LYS A 463 -10.31 -2.81 -16.90
N VAL A 464 -9.10 -3.04 -16.45
CA VAL A 464 -8.81 -3.82 -15.25
C VAL A 464 -8.28 -2.87 -14.19
N THR A 465 -8.89 -2.88 -13.03
CA THR A 465 -8.47 -2.08 -11.88
C THR A 465 -7.64 -2.97 -10.96
N HIS A 466 -6.39 -2.57 -10.71
CA HIS A 466 -5.48 -3.24 -9.80
C HIS A 466 -5.27 -2.42 -8.54
N LEU A 467 -5.14 -3.07 -7.39
CA LEU A 467 -4.68 -2.45 -6.16
C LEU A 467 -3.18 -2.66 -6.03
N ARG A 468 -2.41 -1.57 -6.01
CA ARG A 468 -1.00 -1.58 -5.64
C ARG A 468 -0.83 -0.85 -4.32
N GLU A 469 -0.57 -1.59 -3.26
CA GLU A 469 -0.55 -1.09 -1.87
C GLU A 469 -1.88 -0.41 -1.53
N THR A 470 -2.00 0.87 -1.84
CA THR A 470 -3.17 1.69 -1.56
C THR A 470 -3.71 2.47 -2.76
N ASN A 471 -3.04 2.37 -3.91
CA ASN A 471 -3.39 3.08 -5.13
C ASN A 471 -4.11 2.14 -6.10
N GLU A 472 -5.24 2.61 -6.62
CA GLU A 472 -5.92 1.99 -7.75
C GLU A 472 -5.18 2.36 -9.04
N ILE A 473 -4.80 1.34 -9.80
CA ILE A 473 -4.17 1.47 -11.10
C ILE A 473 -5.14 0.92 -12.13
N GLU A 474 -5.66 1.79 -12.98
CA GLU A 474 -6.45 1.39 -14.15
C GLU A 474 -5.52 0.96 -15.28
N VAL A 475 -5.71 -0.25 -15.78
CA VAL A 475 -5.04 -0.82 -16.96
C VAL A 475 -6.07 -1.04 -18.05
N PHE A 476 -5.91 -0.33 -19.16
CA PHE A 476 -6.79 -0.45 -20.33
C PHE A 476 -6.20 -1.45 -21.32
N HIS A 477 -6.96 -2.51 -21.59
CA HIS A 477 -6.63 -3.52 -22.58
C HIS A 477 -7.33 -3.20 -23.90
N ILE A 478 -6.57 -2.73 -24.88
CA ILE A 478 -7.03 -2.41 -26.24
C ILE A 478 -6.74 -3.61 -27.13
N PHE A 479 -7.78 -4.28 -27.61
CA PHE A 479 -7.67 -5.53 -28.37
C PHE A 479 -8.08 -5.30 -29.82
N ILE A 480 -7.13 -5.48 -30.75
CA ILE A 480 -7.24 -5.08 -32.15
C ILE A 480 -7.19 -6.31 -33.05
N ASN A 481 -8.21 -6.52 -33.90
CA ASN A 481 -8.16 -7.55 -34.92
C ASN A 481 -7.39 -7.09 -36.15
N MET A 482 -6.21 -7.67 -36.38
CA MET A 482 -5.36 -7.45 -37.56
C MET A 482 -5.83 -8.23 -38.79
N ASN A 483 -6.81 -9.11 -38.61
CA ASN A 483 -7.42 -9.91 -39.66
C ASN A 483 -8.95 -9.65 -39.71
N PRO A 484 -9.35 -8.40 -40.03
CA PRO A 484 -10.74 -7.98 -40.10
C PRO A 484 -11.52 -8.58 -41.27
#